data_AF-A0A2H5N8K6-F1
#
_entry.id   AF-A0A2H5N8K6-F1
#
_cell.length_a   1.000
_cell.length_b   1.000
_cell.length_c   1.000
_cell.angle_alpha   90.00
_cell.angle_beta   90.00
_cell.angle_gamma   90.00
#
_symmetry.space_group_name_H-M   'P 1'
#
loop_
_entity.id
_entity.type
_entity.pdbx_description
1 polymer ?
#
loop_
_entity_poly.entity_id
_entity_poly.type
_entity_poly.pdbx_seq_one_letter_code
_entity_poly.pdbx_strand_id
1 'polypeptide(L)'
;MTELIRHPLIMESFRLHLPLRLLVLRESTEDVKVKGYDILAKTRLIFDARTIGRGCPGITFAVATIELALASLLYHFDWTVPGEASGQHLEVPEASGILVHRKFPLVAVPTPR
;
A
#
# COMPACT_ATOMS: atom_id res chain seq x y z
N MET A 1 -1.03 -5.64 -17.05
CA MET A 1 -0.91 -6.30 -15.72
C MET A 1 0.37 -7.11 -15.57
N THR A 2 0.98 -7.60 -16.65
CA THR A 2 2.23 -8.39 -16.64
C THR A 2 3.50 -7.60 -16.25
N GLU A 3 3.63 -6.34 -16.68
CA GLU A 3 4.77 -5.48 -16.31
C GLU A 3 4.86 -5.20 -14.80
N LEU A 4 3.72 -5.07 -14.12
CA LEU A 4 3.65 -4.68 -12.70
C LEU A 4 4.07 -5.82 -11.75
N ILE A 5 4.06 -7.08 -12.22
CA ILE A 5 4.43 -8.26 -11.42
C ILE A 5 5.96 -8.41 -11.32
N ARG A 6 6.73 -7.69 -12.16
CA ARG A 6 8.20 -7.71 -12.14
C ARG A 6 8.82 -7.12 -10.87
N HIS A 7 8.00 -6.51 -10.00
CA HIS A 7 8.46 -5.74 -8.84
C HIS A 7 7.93 -6.34 -7.53
N PRO A 8 8.38 -7.56 -7.16
CA PRO A 8 7.78 -8.36 -6.08
C PRO A 8 7.86 -7.67 -4.72
N LEU A 9 8.98 -6.98 -4.43
CA LEU A 9 9.17 -6.27 -3.15
C LEU A 9 8.16 -5.13 -2.97
N ILE A 10 7.93 -4.34 -4.04
CA ILE A 10 7.03 -3.19 -4.00
C ILE A 10 5.58 -3.67 -3.98
N MET A 11 5.25 -4.69 -4.77
CA MET A 11 3.91 -5.24 -4.81
C MET A 11 3.52 -5.96 -3.51
N GLU A 12 4.47 -6.67 -2.86
CA GLU A 12 4.22 -7.26 -1.54
C GLU A 12 4.09 -6.17 -0.47
N SER A 13 4.87 -5.09 -0.55
CA SER A 13 4.69 -3.93 0.33
C SER A 13 3.31 -3.29 0.17
N PHE A 14 2.82 -3.11 -1.06
CA PHE A 14 1.48 -2.58 -1.32
C PHE A 14 0.35 -3.54 -0.93
N ARG A 15 0.61 -4.84 -0.92
CA ARG A 15 -0.34 -5.86 -0.44
C ARG A 15 -0.51 -5.79 1.08
N LEU A 16 0.60 -5.62 1.81
CA LEU A 16 0.60 -5.56 3.28
C LEU A 16 0.19 -4.19 3.81
N HIS A 17 0.71 -3.12 3.20
CA HIS A 17 0.49 -1.74 3.60
C HIS A 17 0.04 -0.95 2.40
N LEU A 18 -1.25 -0.99 2.10
CA LEU A 18 -1.81 -0.30 0.96
C LEU A 18 -1.78 1.23 1.24
N PRO A 19 -0.88 2.00 0.59
CA PRO A 19 -0.64 3.39 0.97
C PRO A 19 -1.86 4.26 0.66
N LEU A 20 -2.58 3.95 -0.43
CA LEU A 20 -3.90 4.47 -0.71
C LEU A 20 -4.92 3.36 -0.53
N ARG A 21 -5.74 3.46 0.51
CA ARG A 21 -7.06 2.86 0.51
C ARG A 21 -7.86 3.49 -0.64
N LEU A 22 -7.67 3.01 -1.87
CA LEU A 22 -8.46 3.36 -3.06
C LEU A 22 -9.84 2.72 -2.94
N LEU A 23 -10.52 3.05 -1.85
CA LEU A 23 -11.82 2.54 -1.49
C LEU A 23 -12.84 3.42 -2.22
N VAL A 24 -13.46 2.86 -3.24
CA VAL A 24 -14.53 3.55 -3.97
C VAL A 24 -15.82 3.31 -3.21
N LEU A 25 -16.40 4.40 -2.72
CA LEU A 25 -17.74 4.40 -2.17
C LEU A 25 -18.74 4.27 -3.32
N ARG A 26 -19.55 3.22 -3.30
CA ARG A 26 -20.68 3.03 -4.19
C ARG A 26 -21.95 2.91 -3.34
N GLU A 27 -23.01 3.56 -3.78
CA GLU A 27 -24.33 3.37 -3.18
C GLU A 27 -25.14 2.41 -4.06
N SER A 28 -25.80 1.44 -3.44
CA SER A 28 -26.75 0.59 -4.16
C SER A 28 -28.00 1.39 -4.51
N THR A 29 -28.36 1.43 -5.78
CA THR A 29 -29.59 2.12 -6.24
C THR A 29 -30.84 1.28 -6.06
N GLU A 30 -30.69 -0.03 -5.94
CA GLU A 30 -31.77 -1.02 -5.84
C GLU A 30 -31.41 -2.15 -4.87
N ASP A 31 -32.40 -2.96 -4.53
CA ASP A 31 -32.22 -4.13 -3.67
C ASP A 31 -31.61 -5.27 -4.50
N VAL A 32 -30.38 -5.69 -4.17
CA VAL A 32 -29.62 -6.70 -4.92
C VAL A 32 -29.10 -7.80 -4.00
N LYS A 33 -29.26 -9.06 -4.40
CA LYS A 33 -28.68 -10.21 -3.72
C LYS A 33 -27.31 -10.55 -4.29
N VAL A 34 -26.25 -10.45 -3.49
CA VAL A 34 -24.87 -10.74 -3.88
C VAL A 34 -24.31 -11.87 -3.02
N LYS A 35 -23.90 -12.99 -3.65
CA LYS A 35 -23.34 -14.17 -2.97
C LYS A 35 -24.19 -14.66 -1.76
N GLY A 36 -25.51 -14.51 -1.84
CA GLY A 36 -26.44 -14.91 -0.77
C GLY A 36 -26.77 -13.83 0.26
N TYR A 37 -26.09 -12.68 0.23
CA TYR A 37 -26.39 -11.52 1.08
C TYR A 37 -27.33 -10.55 0.38
N ASP A 38 -28.35 -10.08 1.08
CA ASP A 38 -29.29 -9.07 0.56
C ASP A 38 -28.76 -7.65 0.86
N ILE A 39 -28.48 -6.89 -0.19
CA ILE A 39 -28.03 -5.50 -0.12
C ILE A 39 -29.21 -4.61 -0.45
N LEU A 40 -29.71 -3.86 0.53
CA LEU A 40 -30.82 -2.94 0.35
C LEU A 40 -30.38 -1.66 -0.39
N ALA A 41 -31.30 -1.02 -1.07
CA ALA A 41 -31.13 0.28 -1.69
C ALA A 41 -30.63 1.31 -0.65
N LYS A 42 -29.79 2.25 -1.10
CA LYS A 42 -29.08 3.25 -0.29
C LYS A 42 -28.00 2.68 0.66
N THR A 43 -27.70 1.38 0.58
CA THR A 43 -26.54 0.83 1.30
C THR A 43 -25.25 1.31 0.64
N ARG A 44 -24.35 1.85 1.47
CA ARG A 44 -23.01 2.25 1.04
C ARG A 44 -22.06 1.06 1.08
N LEU A 45 -21.58 0.69 -0.09
CA LEU A 45 -20.59 -0.36 -0.31
C LEU A 45 -19.23 0.27 -0.55
N ILE A 46 -18.22 -0.39 -0.01
CA ILE A 46 -16.83 0.03 -0.15
C ILE A 46 -16.10 -1.05 -0.93
N PHE A 47 -15.63 -0.70 -2.12
CA PHE A 47 -14.89 -1.61 -2.99
C PHE A 47 -13.45 -1.14 -3.16
N ASP A 48 -12.52 -2.09 -3.27
CA ASP A 48 -11.17 -1.78 -3.76
C ASP A 48 -11.25 -1.37 -5.24
N ALA A 49 -10.79 -0.16 -5.58
CA ALA A 49 -10.83 0.38 -6.93
C ALA A 49 -10.16 -0.53 -7.96
N ARG A 50 -9.09 -1.24 -7.60
CA ARG A 50 -8.38 -2.17 -8.49
C ARG A 50 -9.29 -3.34 -8.87
N THR A 51 -10.09 -3.85 -7.94
CA THR A 51 -10.97 -5.01 -8.17
C THR A 51 -12.11 -4.72 -9.15
N ILE A 52 -12.53 -3.47 -9.27
CA ILE A 52 -13.60 -3.03 -10.19
C ILE A 52 -13.05 -2.40 -11.49
N GLY A 53 -11.76 -2.61 -11.80
CA GLY A 53 -11.13 -2.08 -13.02
C GLY A 53 -10.89 -0.57 -13.02
N ARG A 54 -10.99 0.10 -11.86
CA ARG A 54 -10.69 1.52 -11.67
C ARG A 54 -9.29 1.70 -11.08
N GLY A 55 -8.30 1.12 -11.74
CA GLY A 55 -6.89 1.25 -11.34
C GLY A 55 -6.40 2.71 -11.39
N CYS A 56 -5.50 3.07 -10.49
CA CYS A 56 -4.82 4.37 -10.55
C CYS A 56 -3.96 4.44 -11.83
N PRO A 57 -4.15 5.43 -12.73
CA PRO A 57 -3.36 5.54 -13.96
C PRO A 57 -1.88 5.85 -13.67
N GLY A 58 -1.58 6.46 -12.52
CA GLY A 58 -0.21 6.79 -12.10
C GLY A 58 0.57 5.63 -11.48
N ILE A 59 -0.04 4.43 -11.34
CA ILE A 59 0.59 3.30 -10.63
C ILE A 59 1.95 2.92 -11.24
N THR A 60 2.05 2.90 -12.58
CA THR A 60 3.28 2.51 -13.27
C THR A 60 4.40 3.53 -13.05
N PHE A 61 4.08 4.81 -13.09
CA PHE A 61 5.04 5.89 -12.83
C PHE A 61 5.52 5.88 -11.38
N ALA A 62 4.60 5.68 -10.43
CA ALA A 62 4.93 5.60 -9.01
C ALA A 62 5.86 4.42 -8.72
N VAL A 63 5.57 3.23 -9.28
CA VAL A 63 6.42 2.04 -9.13
C VAL A 63 7.84 2.30 -9.64
N ALA A 64 7.99 2.85 -10.86
CA ALA A 64 9.30 3.19 -11.42
C ALA A 64 10.07 4.22 -10.56
N THR A 65 9.37 5.21 -10.01
CA THR A 65 9.97 6.24 -9.14
C THR A 65 10.47 5.63 -7.83
N ILE A 66 9.67 4.76 -7.21
CA ILE A 66 10.02 4.07 -5.96
C ILE A 66 11.23 3.17 -6.19
N GLU A 67 11.29 2.45 -7.31
CA GLU A 67 12.44 1.60 -7.63
C GLU A 67 13.71 2.37 -7.80
N LEU A 68 13.66 3.48 -8.54
CA LEU A 68 14.84 4.31 -8.74
C LEU A 68 15.34 4.87 -7.40
N ALA A 69 14.42 5.34 -6.55
CA ALA A 69 14.77 5.83 -5.22
C ALA A 69 15.37 4.72 -4.35
N LEU A 70 14.75 3.55 -4.29
CA LEU A 70 15.27 2.40 -3.53
C LEU A 70 16.61 1.92 -4.06
N ALA A 71 16.78 1.82 -5.38
CA ALA A 71 18.04 1.42 -6.00
C ALA A 71 19.15 2.42 -5.66
N SER A 72 18.88 3.73 -5.74
CA SER A 72 19.85 4.76 -5.35
C SER A 72 20.23 4.65 -3.87
N LEU A 73 19.24 4.53 -2.98
CA LEU A 73 19.46 4.44 -1.54
C LEU A 73 20.19 3.17 -1.10
N LEU A 74 19.88 2.02 -1.70
CA LEU A 74 20.50 0.73 -1.37
C LEU A 74 21.87 0.54 -2.04
N TYR A 75 22.13 1.25 -3.15
CA TYR A 75 23.41 1.16 -3.84
C TYR A 75 24.49 2.03 -3.18
N HIS A 76 24.13 3.24 -2.72
CA HIS A 76 25.10 4.22 -2.21
C HIS A 76 25.30 4.19 -0.69
N PHE A 77 24.35 3.63 0.07
CA PHE A 77 24.40 3.68 1.53
C PHE A 77 24.23 2.30 2.15
N ASP A 78 25.04 2.02 3.16
CA ASP A 78 24.80 0.97 4.12
C ASP A 78 23.88 1.51 5.24
N TRP A 79 22.92 0.70 5.67
CA TRP A 79 21.86 1.14 6.58
C TRP A 79 22.00 0.45 7.92
N THR A 80 21.98 1.23 9.00
CA THR A 80 21.95 0.71 10.38
C THR A 80 20.70 1.23 11.09
N VAL A 81 20.05 0.35 11.87
CA VAL A 81 18.88 0.72 12.68
C VAL A 81 19.38 1.02 14.09
N PRO A 82 19.31 2.28 14.57
CA PRO A 82 19.74 2.64 15.90
C PRO A 82 18.77 2.08 16.95
N GLY A 83 19.31 1.33 17.92
CA GLY A 83 18.57 0.77 19.06
C GLY A 83 18.35 -0.75 19.00
N GLU A 84 17.89 -1.30 20.11
CA GLU A 84 17.67 -2.74 20.39
C GLU A 84 16.60 -3.42 19.52
N ALA A 85 16.11 -2.72 18.49
CA ALA A 85 15.14 -3.21 17.53
C ALA A 85 15.73 -4.15 16.47
N SER A 86 17.05 -4.41 16.50
CA SER A 86 17.76 -5.29 15.54
C SER A 86 17.34 -6.78 15.58
N GLY A 87 16.35 -7.16 16.39
CA GLY A 87 15.83 -8.52 16.45
C GLY A 87 14.42 -8.67 17.02
N GLN A 88 13.71 -7.56 17.25
CA GLN A 88 12.33 -7.61 17.75
C GLN A 88 11.35 -7.47 16.58
N HIS A 89 10.28 -8.25 16.61
CA HIS A 89 9.13 -8.12 15.71
C HIS A 89 8.64 -6.67 15.80
N LEU A 90 9.09 -5.81 14.89
CA LEU A 90 8.70 -4.41 14.82
C LEU A 90 7.20 -4.39 14.56
N GLU A 91 6.41 -4.24 15.61
CA GLU A 91 5.01 -3.94 15.45
C GLU A 91 4.93 -2.62 14.67
N VAL A 92 4.18 -2.64 13.56
CA VAL A 92 4.03 -1.51 12.65
C VAL A 92 2.65 -0.90 12.91
N PRO A 93 2.45 -0.14 14.00
CA PRO A 93 1.18 0.54 14.21
C PRO A 93 0.96 1.53 13.08
N GLU A 94 -0.16 1.39 12.38
CA GLU A 94 -0.54 2.25 11.28
C GLU A 94 -1.20 3.52 11.81
N ALA A 95 -0.86 4.67 11.23
CA ALA A 95 -1.65 5.88 11.48
C ALA A 95 -2.90 5.88 10.59
N SER A 96 -4.01 6.40 11.12
CA SER A 96 -5.25 6.56 10.37
C SER A 96 -5.18 7.80 9.47
N GLY A 97 -5.49 7.66 8.18
CA GLY A 97 -5.48 8.78 7.21
C GLY A 97 -5.77 8.31 5.78
N ILE A 98 -5.82 9.26 4.82
CA ILE A 98 -5.93 8.97 3.38
C ILE A 98 -4.71 8.18 2.90
N LEU A 99 -3.54 8.52 3.46
CA LEU A 99 -2.29 7.79 3.31
C LEU A 99 -2.06 6.95 4.57
N VAL A 100 -1.92 5.64 4.41
CA VAL A 100 -1.48 4.76 5.50
C VAL A 100 0.04 4.88 5.60
N HIS A 101 0.51 5.48 6.68
CA HIS A 101 1.93 5.53 7.03
C HIS A 101 2.15 4.99 8.44
N ARG A 102 3.39 4.59 8.74
CA ARG A 102 3.77 4.17 10.10
C ARG A 102 3.48 5.29 11.09
N LYS A 103 2.84 4.95 12.21
CA LYS A 103 2.59 5.87 13.34
C LYS A 103 3.90 6.38 13.95
N PHE A 104 4.93 5.53 13.96
CA PHE A 104 6.28 5.89 14.40
C PHE A 104 7.24 5.80 13.20
N PRO A 105 7.96 6.90 12.87
CA PRO A 105 8.86 6.92 11.72
C PRO A 105 9.96 5.87 11.89
N LEU A 106 10.30 5.18 10.81
CA LEU A 106 11.48 4.33 10.79
C LEU A 106 12.71 5.24 10.84
N VAL A 107 13.49 5.14 11.90
CA VAL A 107 14.80 5.78 11.98
C VAL A 107 15.82 4.78 11.49
N ALA A 108 16.52 5.13 10.42
CA ALA A 108 17.64 4.37 9.90
C ALA A 108 18.76 5.37 9.56
N VAL A 109 19.99 5.04 9.96
CA VAL A 109 21.15 5.90 9.77
C VAL A 109 21.89 5.42 8.52
N PRO A 110 21.97 6.24 7.46
CA PRO A 110 22.73 5.91 6.26
C PRO A 110 24.22 6.22 6.47
N THR A 111 25.07 5.24 6.22
CA THR A 111 26.52 5.40 6.13
C THR A 111 26.91 5.26 4.66
N PRO A 112 27.59 6.25 4.05
CA PRO A 112 28.07 6.11 2.68
C PRO A 112 28.97 4.89 2.58
N ARG A 113 28.73 4.06 1.56
CA ARG A 113 29.61 2.93 1.26
C ARG A 113 30.86 3.40 0.51
#